data_AF-A0A433Y4N5-F1
#
_entry.id   AF-A0A433Y4N5-F1
#
_cell.length_a   1.000
_cell.length_b   1.000
_cell.length_c   1.000
_cell.angle_alpha   90.00
_cell.angle_beta   90.00
_cell.angle_gamma   90.00
#
_symmetry.space_group_name_H-M   'P 1'
#
loop_
_entity.id
_entity.type
_entity.pdbx_description
1 polymer ?
#
loop_
_entity_poly.entity_id
_entity_poly.type
_entity_poly.pdbx_seq_one_letter_code
_entity_poly.pdbx_strand_id
1 'polypeptide(L)'
;MNDMEMQLRSVNMGQETFNDALKYVKEARECFSSNRYSSMWSASRSAMFNMCLSAESDLSKLIALSLKRIGSSKRFPLQRVILKNLTDKSKENQYPPDAIDTIVKKYNYLLLINDYKPASLPNGYREAANLRNKITHYSFSKNHSVYSMTIVDDIEKSLREIRNFILHIWSVSSLGTPSWVNSNEYLELDRITQIEEKSQ
;
A
#
# COMPACT_ATOMS: atom_id res chain seq x y z
N MET A 1 26.49 33.40 -5.76
CA MET A 1 25.13 32.82 -5.68
C MET A 1 25.32 31.34 -5.56
N ASN A 2 25.15 30.81 -4.34
CA ASN A 2 25.25 29.37 -4.11
C ASN A 2 23.97 28.73 -4.64
N ASP A 3 24.10 28.00 -5.74
CA ASP A 3 23.15 26.97 -6.13
C ASP A 3 23.12 25.95 -4.99
N MET A 4 22.20 26.18 -4.05
CA MET A 4 21.71 25.14 -3.18
C MET A 4 21.14 24.09 -4.13
N GLU A 5 21.94 23.05 -4.39
CA GLU A 5 21.44 21.74 -4.76
C GLU A 5 20.36 21.40 -3.74
N MET A 6 19.14 21.82 -4.05
CA MET A 6 17.93 21.34 -3.43
C MET A 6 18.00 19.86 -3.73
N GLN A 7 18.55 19.07 -2.79
CA GLN A 7 18.52 17.64 -2.83
C GLN A 7 17.07 17.30 -3.10
N LEU A 8 16.76 16.98 -4.37
CA LEU A 8 15.53 16.35 -4.77
C LEU A 8 15.56 15.03 -4.01
N ARG A 9 15.10 15.04 -2.76
CA ARG A 9 14.66 13.84 -2.07
C ARG A 9 13.67 13.25 -3.04
N SER A 10 14.06 12.14 -3.68
CA SER A 10 13.14 11.34 -4.46
C SER A 10 12.07 10.90 -3.46
N VAL A 11 10.95 11.65 -3.45
CA VAL A 11 9.81 11.40 -2.57
C VAL A 11 9.30 10.02 -2.95
N ASN A 12 9.45 9.06 -2.04
CA ASN A 12 9.02 7.70 -2.28
C ASN A 12 7.69 7.52 -1.55
N MET A 13 6.61 7.96 -2.19
CA MET A 13 5.27 7.99 -1.60
C MET A 13 4.86 6.62 -1.02
N GLY A 14 5.25 5.52 -1.67
CA GLY A 14 5.06 4.16 -1.14
C GLY A 14 5.69 3.97 0.24
N GLN A 15 6.94 4.38 0.43
CA GLN A 15 7.64 4.27 1.72
C GLN A 15 7.11 5.25 2.75
N GLU A 16 6.89 6.51 2.37
CA GLU A 16 6.44 7.57 3.29
C GLU A 16 5.08 7.23 3.90
N THR A 17 4.12 6.83 3.06
CA THR A 17 2.80 6.41 3.53
C THR A 17 2.84 5.11 4.31
N PHE A 18 3.75 4.19 4.00
CA PHE A 18 3.90 3.00 4.83
C PHE A 18 4.41 3.36 6.24
N ASN A 19 5.34 4.30 6.33
CA ASN A 19 5.84 4.81 7.61
C ASN A 19 4.76 5.56 8.40
N ASP A 20 3.94 6.36 7.71
CA ASP A 20 2.79 7.00 8.34
C ASP A 20 1.80 5.95 8.85
N ALA A 21 1.56 4.88 8.09
CA ALA A 21 0.71 3.79 8.54
C ALA A 21 1.25 3.14 9.82
N LEU A 22 2.56 2.87 9.91
CA LEU A 22 3.18 2.37 11.13
C LEU A 22 2.96 3.28 12.33
N LYS A 23 3.23 4.58 12.14
CA LYS A 23 3.05 5.59 13.18
C LYS A 23 1.62 5.55 13.72
N TYR A 24 0.63 5.51 12.82
CA TYR A 24 -0.77 5.50 13.21
C TYR A 24 -1.23 4.18 13.84
N VAL A 25 -0.65 3.04 13.46
CA VAL A 25 -0.88 1.77 14.16
C VAL A 25 -0.40 1.87 15.62
N LYS A 26 0.82 2.38 15.84
CA LYS A 26 1.37 2.60 17.20
C LYS A 26 0.49 3.55 18.01
N GLU A 27 0.10 4.68 17.41
CA GLU A 27 -0.81 5.66 18.04
C GLU A 27 -2.17 5.04 18.40
N ALA A 28 -2.73 4.17 17.53
CA ALA A 28 -3.99 3.48 17.80
C ALA A 28 -3.87 2.56 19.03
N ARG A 29 -2.79 1.79 19.14
CA ARG A 29 -2.52 0.89 20.28
C ARG A 29 -2.32 1.65 21.59
N GLU A 30 -1.61 2.78 21.56
CA GLU A 30 -1.45 3.67 22.71
C GLU A 30 -2.79 4.28 23.16
N CYS A 31 -3.60 4.74 22.20
CA CYS A 31 -4.93 5.27 22.48
C CYS A 31 -5.87 4.21 23.07
N PHE A 32 -5.82 2.98 22.56
CA PHE A 32 -6.57 1.85 23.10
C PHE A 32 -6.20 1.58 24.55
N SER A 33 -4.90 1.47 24.84
CA SER A 33 -4.37 1.22 26.20
C SER A 33 -4.73 2.33 27.18
N SER A 34 -4.91 3.56 26.69
CA SER A 34 -5.28 4.74 27.49
C SER A 34 -6.78 5.05 27.48
N ASN A 35 -7.64 4.15 26.97
CA ASN A 35 -9.09 4.34 26.82
C ASN A 35 -9.51 5.60 26.02
N ARG A 36 -8.64 6.12 25.14
CA ARG A 36 -8.90 7.27 24.26
C ARG A 36 -9.53 6.82 22.94
N TYR A 37 -10.73 6.25 23.01
CA TYR A 37 -11.34 5.54 21.86
C TYR A 37 -11.53 6.42 20.61
N SER A 38 -11.94 7.69 20.75
CA SER A 38 -12.08 8.58 19.59
C SER A 38 -10.77 8.74 18.81
N SER A 39 -9.65 8.94 19.53
CA SER A 39 -8.31 9.02 18.94
C SER A 39 -7.87 7.67 18.38
N MET A 40 -8.14 6.56 19.06
CA MET A 40 -7.88 5.21 18.55
C MET A 40 -8.56 4.99 17.20
N TRP A 41 -9.84 5.35 17.09
CA TRP A 41 -10.60 5.24 15.84
C TRP A 41 -10.01 6.14 14.74
N SER A 42 -9.65 7.36 15.08
CA SER A 42 -9.01 8.28 14.14
C SER A 42 -7.68 7.72 13.62
N ALA A 43 -6.81 7.29 14.51
CA ALA A 43 -5.52 6.69 14.18
C ALA A 43 -5.68 5.41 13.35
N SER A 44 -6.63 4.54 13.71
CA SER A 44 -6.91 3.29 12.97
C SER A 44 -7.31 3.55 11.51
N ARG A 45 -8.16 4.55 11.27
CA ARG A 45 -8.55 4.95 9.92
C ARG A 45 -7.37 5.52 9.13
N SER A 46 -6.58 6.40 9.76
CA SER A 46 -5.38 6.96 9.14
C SER A 46 -4.37 5.88 8.78
N ALA A 47 -4.15 4.89 9.67
CA ALA A 47 -3.30 3.74 9.40
C ALA A 47 -3.78 2.97 8.15
N MET A 48 -5.06 2.63 8.10
CA MET A 48 -5.64 1.86 6.99
C MET A 48 -5.52 2.60 5.65
N PHE A 49 -5.82 3.89 5.61
CA PHE A 49 -5.69 4.66 4.36
C PHE A 49 -4.23 4.74 3.89
N ASN A 50 -3.30 5.00 4.80
CA ASN A 50 -1.89 5.13 4.47
C ASN A 50 -1.27 3.80 3.99
N MET A 51 -1.59 2.67 4.63
CA MET A 51 -1.05 1.37 4.16
C MET A 51 -1.61 0.97 2.79
N CYS A 52 -2.89 1.20 2.51
CA CYS A 52 -3.45 0.95 1.17
C CYS A 52 -2.86 1.88 0.12
N LEU A 53 -2.67 3.17 0.45
CA LEU A 53 -2.06 4.15 -0.44
C LEU A 53 -0.60 3.77 -0.78
N SER A 54 0.14 3.25 0.19
CA SER A 54 1.49 2.73 -0.01
C SER A 54 1.53 1.65 -1.09
N ALA A 55 0.71 0.61 -0.94
CA ALA A 55 0.64 -0.49 -1.90
C ALA A 55 0.19 -0.04 -3.29
N GLU A 56 -0.80 0.84 -3.38
CA GLU A 56 -1.28 1.34 -4.67
C GLU A 56 -0.25 2.24 -5.38
N SER A 57 0.50 3.05 -4.60
CA SER A 57 1.60 3.86 -5.10
C SER A 57 2.71 2.99 -5.69
N ASP A 58 3.16 1.97 -4.94
CA ASP A 58 4.21 1.06 -5.40
C ASP A 58 3.75 0.23 -6.61
N LEU A 59 2.51 -0.22 -6.63
CA LEU A 59 1.97 -0.94 -7.79
C LEU A 59 2.00 -0.09 -9.06
N SER A 60 1.59 1.18 -8.97
CA SER A 60 1.62 2.13 -10.09
C SER A 60 3.05 2.43 -10.55
N LYS A 61 3.98 2.61 -9.59
CA LYS A 61 5.41 2.77 -9.83
C LYS A 61 6.01 1.57 -10.55
N LEU A 62 5.70 0.35 -10.11
CA LEU A 62 6.19 -0.89 -10.70
C LEU A 62 5.66 -1.12 -12.12
N ILE A 63 4.42 -0.73 -12.41
CA ILE A 63 3.90 -0.72 -13.77
C ILE A 63 4.73 0.23 -14.64
N ALA A 64 4.94 1.47 -14.20
CA ALA A 64 5.72 2.45 -14.96
C ALA A 64 7.15 1.98 -15.21
N LEU A 65 7.83 1.41 -14.20
CA LEU A 65 9.19 0.91 -14.33
C LEU A 65 9.27 -0.32 -15.25
N SER A 66 8.32 -1.26 -15.14
CA SER A 66 8.25 -2.43 -16.02
C SER A 66 8.04 -2.02 -17.49
N LEU A 67 7.16 -1.05 -17.74
CA LEU A 67 6.94 -0.48 -19.08
C LEU A 67 8.16 0.26 -19.63
N LYS A 68 8.92 0.96 -18.78
CA LYS A 68 10.20 1.59 -19.17
C LYS A 68 11.22 0.52 -19.60
N ARG A 69 11.31 -0.61 -18.89
CA ARG A 69 12.23 -1.73 -19.19
C ARG A 69 11.98 -2.39 -20.54
N ILE A 70 10.73 -2.46 -21.00
CA ILE A 70 10.39 -3.00 -22.34
C ILE A 70 11.07 -2.21 -23.48
N GLY A 71 11.36 -0.93 -23.26
CA GLY A 71 11.93 -0.04 -24.27
C GLY A 71 10.86 0.61 -25.17
N SER A 72 11.17 1.77 -25.75
CA SER A 72 10.20 2.57 -26.51
C SER A 72 9.74 1.90 -27.81
N SER A 73 10.63 1.19 -28.50
CA SER A 73 10.36 0.53 -29.78
C SER A 73 9.43 -0.68 -29.67
N LYS A 74 9.47 -1.39 -28.53
CA LYS A 74 8.68 -2.62 -28.31
C LYS A 74 7.34 -2.38 -27.61
N ARG A 75 7.07 -1.15 -27.15
CA ARG A 75 5.82 -0.81 -26.44
C ARG A 75 4.63 -0.68 -27.39
N PHE A 76 3.56 -1.42 -27.12
CA PHE A 76 2.26 -1.29 -27.79
C PHE A 76 1.59 0.07 -27.50
N PRO A 77 0.65 0.53 -28.36
CA PRO A 77 -0.02 1.83 -28.18
C PRO A 77 -0.61 2.04 -26.77
N LEU A 78 -1.32 1.05 -26.23
CA LEU A 78 -1.91 1.12 -24.88
C LEU A 78 -0.84 1.28 -23.79
N GLN A 79 0.29 0.57 -23.89
CA GLN A 79 1.40 0.67 -22.95
C GLN A 79 2.02 2.07 -22.96
N ARG A 80 2.06 2.73 -24.13
CA ARG A 80 2.52 4.13 -24.24
C ARG A 80 1.56 5.09 -23.55
N VAL A 81 0.26 4.89 -23.71
CA VAL A 81 -0.79 5.69 -23.04
C VAL A 81 -0.69 5.55 -21.52
N ILE A 82 -0.59 4.32 -21.03
CA ILE A 82 -0.46 4.04 -19.58
C ILE A 82 0.81 4.67 -19.02
N LEU A 83 1.96 4.45 -19.65
CA LEU A 83 3.21 5.05 -19.18
C LEU A 83 3.11 6.58 -19.15
N LYS A 84 2.58 7.19 -20.22
CA LYS A 84 2.39 8.63 -20.31
C LYS A 84 1.50 9.15 -19.18
N ASN A 85 0.37 8.49 -18.90
CA ASN A 85 -0.53 8.87 -17.82
C ASN A 85 0.18 8.80 -16.45
N LEU A 86 1.02 7.79 -16.21
CA LEU A 86 1.72 7.60 -14.93
C LEU A 86 2.95 8.50 -14.75
N THR A 87 3.54 9.06 -15.82
CA THR A 87 4.82 9.80 -15.72
C THR A 87 4.80 11.24 -16.21
N ASP A 88 3.83 11.64 -17.03
CA ASP A 88 3.76 13.01 -17.55
C ASP A 88 3.03 13.94 -16.57
N LYS A 89 3.68 15.04 -16.20
CA LYS A 89 3.06 16.10 -15.38
C LYS A 89 1.76 16.64 -15.96
N SER A 90 1.66 16.73 -17.29
CA SER A 90 0.43 17.18 -17.98
C SER A 90 -0.79 16.25 -17.77
N LYS A 91 -0.58 15.07 -17.16
CA LYS A 91 -1.58 14.05 -16.92
C LYS A 91 -1.94 13.88 -15.44
N GLU A 92 -1.36 14.67 -14.53
CA GLU A 92 -1.49 14.50 -13.07
C GLU A 92 -2.96 14.48 -12.57
N ASN A 93 -3.83 15.28 -13.19
CA ASN A 93 -5.25 15.38 -12.82
C ASN A 93 -6.18 14.54 -13.70
N GLN A 94 -5.62 13.69 -14.58
CA GLN A 94 -6.43 12.84 -15.45
C GLN A 94 -6.75 11.52 -14.77
N TYR A 95 -7.97 11.04 -14.99
CA TYR A 95 -8.35 9.71 -14.55
C TYR A 95 -7.41 8.65 -15.18
N PRO A 96 -6.99 7.61 -14.43
CA PRO A 96 -6.17 6.55 -15.00
C PRO A 96 -6.91 5.85 -16.16
N PRO A 97 -6.20 5.34 -17.18
CA PRO A 97 -6.81 4.55 -18.23
C PRO A 97 -7.58 3.34 -17.67
N ASP A 98 -8.68 2.95 -18.32
CA ASP A 98 -9.54 1.84 -17.90
C ASP A 98 -8.79 0.52 -17.65
N ALA A 99 -7.64 0.32 -18.30
CA ALA A 99 -6.80 -0.85 -18.11
C ALA A 99 -6.14 -0.93 -16.72
N ILE A 100 -6.07 0.18 -15.97
CA ILE A 100 -5.38 0.33 -14.69
C ILE A 100 -6.13 1.22 -13.67
N ASP A 101 -7.42 1.48 -13.88
CA ASP A 101 -8.24 2.35 -13.01
C ASP A 101 -8.41 1.80 -11.59
N THR A 102 -8.59 0.49 -11.44
CA THR A 102 -8.77 -0.19 -10.15
C THR A 102 -7.53 -0.96 -9.72
N ILE A 103 -7.41 -1.22 -8.42
CA ILE A 103 -6.31 -2.03 -7.87
C ILE A 103 -6.22 -3.43 -8.48
N VAL A 104 -7.36 -4.08 -8.75
CA VAL A 104 -7.42 -5.41 -9.37
C VAL A 104 -6.86 -5.36 -10.80
N LYS A 105 -7.25 -4.33 -11.57
CA LYS A 105 -6.76 -4.13 -12.93
C LYS A 105 -5.27 -3.75 -12.93
N LYS A 106 -4.81 -2.88 -12.04
CA LYS A 106 -3.37 -2.58 -11.86
C LYS A 106 -2.55 -3.85 -11.56
N TYR A 107 -3.02 -4.68 -10.62
CA TYR A 107 -2.33 -5.90 -10.23
C TYR A 107 -2.22 -6.89 -11.40
N ASN A 108 -3.35 -7.14 -12.08
CA ASN A 108 -3.35 -7.99 -13.27
C ASN A 108 -2.50 -7.42 -14.41
N TYR A 109 -2.49 -6.10 -14.59
CA TYR A 109 -1.64 -5.46 -15.59
C TYR A 109 -0.16 -5.64 -15.27
N LEU A 110 0.25 -5.49 -13.99
CA LEU A 110 1.61 -5.74 -13.55
C LEU A 110 2.04 -7.20 -13.81
N LEU A 111 1.16 -8.17 -13.52
CA LEU A 111 1.40 -9.58 -13.83
C LEU A 111 1.64 -9.78 -15.33
N LEU A 112 0.72 -9.27 -16.16
CA LEU A 112 0.77 -9.42 -17.61
C LEU A 112 2.04 -8.83 -18.25
N ILE A 113 2.45 -7.63 -17.86
CA ILE A 113 3.66 -6.99 -18.42
C ILE A 113 4.97 -7.63 -17.93
N ASN A 114 4.90 -8.52 -16.94
CA ASN A 114 6.01 -9.32 -16.43
C ASN A 114 5.83 -10.82 -16.76
N ASP A 115 5.03 -11.16 -17.77
CA ASP A 115 4.83 -12.53 -18.28
C ASP A 115 4.19 -13.52 -17.29
N TYR A 116 3.45 -13.02 -16.28
CA TYR A 116 2.61 -13.81 -15.40
C TYR A 116 1.16 -13.86 -15.90
N LYS A 117 0.46 -14.95 -15.56
CA LYS A 117 -1.00 -15.07 -15.81
C LYS A 117 -1.77 -14.14 -14.86
N PRO A 118 -2.88 -13.54 -15.32
CA PRO A 118 -3.81 -12.82 -14.44
C PRO A 118 -4.25 -13.69 -13.25
N ALA A 119 -4.40 -13.07 -12.09
CA ALA A 119 -4.73 -13.74 -10.84
C ALA A 119 -5.59 -12.83 -9.95
N SER A 120 -6.32 -13.45 -9.02
CA SER A 120 -6.96 -12.71 -7.93
C SER A 120 -5.93 -12.04 -7.03
N LEU A 121 -6.32 -10.94 -6.39
CA LEU A 121 -5.52 -10.35 -5.31
C LEU A 121 -5.24 -11.40 -4.22
N PRO A 122 -4.05 -11.40 -3.61
CA PRO A 122 -3.76 -12.22 -2.43
C PRO A 122 -4.82 -12.03 -1.34
N ASN A 123 -5.16 -13.12 -0.65
CA ASN A 123 -6.29 -13.14 0.29
C ASN A 123 -6.14 -12.08 1.39
N GLY A 124 -4.96 -11.94 2.00
CA GLY A 124 -4.72 -10.94 3.04
C GLY A 124 -4.89 -9.51 2.55
N TYR A 125 -4.38 -9.18 1.36
CA TYR A 125 -4.61 -7.86 0.76
C TYR A 125 -6.10 -7.61 0.48
N ARG A 126 -6.83 -8.63 -0.01
CA ARG A 126 -8.27 -8.52 -0.26
C ARG A 126 -9.05 -8.27 1.03
N GLU A 127 -8.68 -8.92 2.13
CA GLU A 127 -9.25 -8.67 3.46
C GLU A 127 -8.98 -7.23 3.92
N ALA A 128 -7.74 -6.75 3.81
CA ALA A 128 -7.36 -5.37 4.14
C ALA A 128 -8.12 -4.34 3.28
N ALA A 129 -8.25 -4.57 1.98
CA ALA A 129 -9.02 -3.71 1.07
C ALA A 129 -10.52 -3.68 1.43
N ASN A 130 -11.09 -4.82 1.84
CA ASN A 130 -12.46 -4.88 2.34
C ASN A 130 -12.63 -4.11 3.65
N LEU A 131 -11.66 -4.19 4.56
CA LEU A 131 -11.67 -3.39 5.80
C LEU A 131 -11.59 -1.89 5.48
N ARG A 132 -10.70 -1.47 4.58
CA ARG A 132 -10.61 -0.08 4.10
C ARG A 132 -11.93 0.41 3.53
N ASN A 133 -12.63 -0.42 2.74
CA ASN A 133 -13.93 -0.06 2.18
C ASN A 133 -15.01 0.07 3.27
N LYS A 134 -15.03 -0.82 4.26
CA LYS A 134 -15.91 -0.68 5.43
C LYS A 134 -15.65 0.62 6.21
N ILE A 135 -14.38 0.97 6.41
CA ILE A 135 -13.96 2.22 7.06
C ILE A 135 -14.43 3.44 6.25
N THR A 136 -14.31 3.38 4.92
CA THR A 136 -14.67 4.48 4.01
C THR A 136 -16.19 4.72 3.97
N HIS A 137 -16.96 3.63 3.87
CA HIS A 137 -18.40 3.70 3.59
C HIS A 137 -19.29 3.63 4.83
N TYR A 138 -18.74 3.76 6.04
CA TYR A 138 -19.47 3.98 7.29
C TYR A 138 -20.72 3.09 7.47
N SER A 139 -20.58 1.86 7.98
CA SER A 139 -21.74 1.07 8.43
C SER A 139 -21.89 1.09 9.95
N PHE A 140 -22.95 1.74 10.46
CA PHE A 140 -23.23 2.00 11.89
C PHE A 140 -23.52 0.76 12.77
N SER A 141 -23.08 -0.44 12.38
CA SER A 141 -23.30 -1.64 13.19
C SER A 141 -22.19 -1.79 14.24
N LYS A 142 -22.59 -1.93 15.52
CA LYS A 142 -21.68 -2.24 16.65
C LYS A 142 -20.95 -3.60 16.48
N ASN A 143 -21.41 -4.44 15.56
CA ASN A 143 -20.85 -5.76 15.30
C ASN A 143 -19.82 -5.76 14.16
N HIS A 144 -19.50 -4.61 13.58
CA HIS A 144 -18.44 -4.51 12.57
C HIS A 144 -17.09 -4.15 13.20
N SER A 145 -16.03 -4.70 12.62
CA SER A 145 -14.63 -4.39 12.96
C SER A 145 -14.35 -2.88 13.07
N VAL A 146 -15.03 -2.07 12.25
CA VAL A 146 -14.88 -0.60 12.21
C VAL A 146 -15.38 0.12 13.47
N TYR A 147 -16.14 -0.54 14.34
CA TYR A 147 -16.62 0.04 15.62
C TYR A 147 -16.42 -0.90 16.81
N SER A 148 -15.77 -2.05 16.61
CA SER A 148 -15.42 -2.99 17.66
C SER A 148 -14.05 -2.65 18.28
N MET A 149 -13.84 -3.12 19.51
CA MET A 149 -12.53 -3.03 20.17
C MET A 149 -11.42 -3.82 19.44
N THR A 150 -11.76 -4.64 18.46
CA THR A 150 -10.83 -5.45 17.66
C THR A 150 -10.17 -4.68 16.52
N ILE A 151 -10.58 -3.44 16.24
CA ILE A 151 -10.03 -2.69 15.09
C ILE A 151 -8.51 -2.58 15.12
N VAL A 152 -7.92 -2.46 16.31
CA VAL A 152 -6.48 -2.26 16.47
C VAL A 152 -5.74 -3.52 16.02
N ASP A 153 -6.26 -4.69 16.38
CA ASP A 153 -5.71 -5.97 15.95
C ASP A 153 -5.95 -6.19 14.44
N ASP A 154 -7.12 -5.78 13.93
CA ASP A 154 -7.47 -5.88 12.51
C ASP A 154 -6.54 -5.03 11.62
N ILE A 155 -6.19 -3.80 12.03
CA ILE A 155 -5.26 -2.94 11.29
C ILE A 155 -3.81 -3.42 11.42
N GLU A 156 -3.41 -4.00 12.55
CA GLU A 156 -2.07 -4.60 12.71
C GLU A 156 -1.89 -5.81 11.81
N LYS A 157 -2.91 -6.70 11.76
CA LYS A 157 -2.94 -7.79 10.79
C LYS A 157 -2.89 -7.24 9.36
N SER A 158 -3.71 -6.24 9.04
CA SER A 158 -3.75 -5.64 7.70
C SER A 158 -2.39 -5.05 7.30
N LEU A 159 -1.68 -4.40 8.21
CA LEU A 159 -0.36 -3.84 7.95
C LEU A 159 0.63 -4.92 7.47
N ARG A 160 0.64 -6.10 8.12
CA ARG A 160 1.47 -7.25 7.69
C ARG A 160 1.07 -7.75 6.31
N GLU A 161 -0.23 -7.89 6.06
CA GLU A 161 -0.73 -8.37 4.76
C GLU A 161 -0.44 -7.37 3.62
N ILE A 162 -0.51 -6.07 3.88
CA ILE A 162 -0.11 -5.03 2.94
C ILE A 162 1.39 -5.12 2.66
N ARG A 163 2.23 -5.27 3.69
CA ARG A 163 3.68 -5.46 3.51
C ARG A 163 3.99 -6.68 2.65
N ASN A 164 3.35 -7.81 2.93
CA ASN A 164 3.49 -9.04 2.15
C ASN A 164 3.06 -8.84 0.70
N PHE A 165 1.98 -8.09 0.47
CA PHE A 165 1.56 -7.72 -0.88
C PHE A 165 2.58 -6.84 -1.59
N ILE A 166 3.16 -5.85 -0.91
CA ILE A 166 4.24 -5.00 -1.45
C ILE A 166 5.44 -5.87 -1.84
N LEU A 167 5.90 -6.76 -0.95
CA LEU A 167 6.99 -7.70 -1.26
C LEU A 167 6.67 -8.56 -2.49
N HIS A 168 5.44 -9.06 -2.59
CA HIS A 168 4.97 -9.86 -3.71
C HIS A 168 5.01 -9.08 -5.03
N ILE A 169 4.45 -7.87 -5.11
CA ILE A 169 4.44 -7.09 -6.37
C ILE A 169 5.86 -6.71 -6.80
N TRP A 170 6.76 -6.45 -5.85
CA TRP A 170 8.18 -6.22 -6.14
C TRP A 170 8.85 -7.49 -6.70
N SER A 171 8.57 -8.67 -6.14
CA SER A 171 9.08 -9.93 -6.70
C SER A 171 8.57 -10.20 -8.12
N VAL A 172 7.30 -9.91 -8.40
CA VAL A 172 6.71 -10.03 -9.75
C VAL A 172 7.46 -9.16 -10.74
N SER A 173 7.81 -7.93 -10.36
CA SER A 173 8.49 -7.00 -11.26
C SER A 173 9.95 -7.36 -11.56
N SER A 174 10.60 -8.16 -10.71
CA SER A 174 12.04 -8.47 -10.80
C SER A 174 12.95 -7.23 -10.86
N LEU A 175 12.53 -6.12 -10.23
CA LEU A 175 13.29 -4.85 -10.20
C LEU A 175 14.13 -4.67 -8.93
N GLY A 176 14.23 -5.70 -8.10
CA GLY A 176 14.88 -5.67 -6.79
C GLY A 176 13.97 -5.06 -5.72
N THR A 177 13.74 -5.79 -4.63
CA THR A 177 12.91 -5.31 -3.51
C THR A 177 13.57 -4.12 -2.82
N PRO A 178 12.86 -3.01 -2.57
CA PRO A 178 13.42 -1.87 -1.88
C PRO A 178 13.87 -2.25 -0.47
N SER A 179 15.04 -1.74 -0.06
CA SER A 179 15.60 -2.03 1.26
C SER A 179 14.67 -1.63 2.40
N TRP A 180 13.86 -0.58 2.21
CA TRP A 180 12.93 -0.11 3.24
C TRP A 180 11.88 -1.17 3.59
N VAL A 181 11.42 -2.02 2.67
CA VAL A 181 10.38 -3.04 2.99
C VAL A 181 10.89 -4.09 4.01
N ASN A 182 12.21 -4.17 4.18
CA ASN A 182 12.91 -5.11 5.06
C ASN A 182 13.59 -4.45 6.28
N SER A 183 13.33 -3.17 6.58
CA SER A 183 13.99 -2.52 7.72
C SER A 183 13.57 -3.16 9.07
N ASN A 184 14.47 -3.08 10.06
CA ASN A 184 14.26 -3.69 11.38
C ASN A 184 13.06 -3.11 12.14
N GLU A 185 12.67 -1.86 11.87
CA GLU A 185 11.50 -1.22 12.48
C GLU A 185 10.19 -1.97 12.15
N TYR A 186 10.18 -2.70 11.04
CA TYR A 186 9.04 -3.53 10.62
C TYR A 186 9.07 -4.93 11.26
N LEU A 187 10.25 -5.44 11.64
CA LEU A 187 10.40 -6.74 12.32
C LEU A 187 9.98 -6.69 13.79
N GLU A 188 10.03 -5.52 14.44
CA GLU A 188 9.57 -5.36 15.82
C GLU A 188 8.06 -5.58 15.95
N LEU A 189 7.26 -5.20 14.95
CA LEU A 189 5.83 -5.47 14.92
C LEU A 189 5.51 -6.95 14.71
N ASP A 190 6.29 -7.65 13.87
CA ASP A 190 6.17 -9.10 13.69
C ASP A 190 6.48 -9.86 15.00
N ARG A 191 7.39 -9.34 15.84
CA ARG A 191 7.72 -9.91 17.15
C ARG A 191 6.65 -9.68 18.21
N ILE A 192 6.02 -8.50 18.24
CA ILE A 192 4.94 -8.20 19.19
C ILE A 192 3.77 -9.17 19.00
N THR A 193 3.39 -9.46 17.75
CA THR A 193 2.28 -10.39 17.47
C THR A 193 2.62 -11.86 17.78
N GLN A 194 3.87 -12.31 17.55
CA GLN A 194 4.27 -13.69 17.84
C GLN A 194 4.38 -14.03 19.33
N ILE A 195 4.57 -13.03 20.19
CA ILE A 195 4.60 -13.22 21.65
C ILE A 195 3.18 -13.44 22.20
N GLU A 196 2.17 -12.80 21.60
CA GLU A 196 0.77 -12.95 22.02
C GLU A 196 0.17 -14.30 21.58
N GLU A 197 0.53 -14.80 20.39
CA GLU A 197 0.09 -16.14 19.91
C GLU A 197 0.72 -17.31 20.67
N LYS A 198 1.87 -17.12 21.33
CA LYS A 198 2.52 -18.15 22.17
C LYS A 198 2.10 -18.12 23.63
N SER A 199 1.30 -17.13 24.02
CA SER A 199 0.84 -16.92 25.40
C SER A 199 -0.62 -17.34 25.61
N GLN A 200 -1.26 -17.91 24.58
CA GLN A 200 -2.57 -18.58 24.62
C GLN A 200 -2.38 -20.09 24.51
#